data_AF-A0A660TAX2-F1
#
_entry.id   AF-A0A660TAX2-F1
#
_cell.length_a   1.000
_cell.length_b   1.000
_cell.length_c   1.000
_cell.angle_alpha   90.00
_cell.angle_beta   90.00
_cell.angle_gamma   90.00
#
_symmetry.space_group_name_H-M   'P 1'
#
loop_
_entity.id
_entity.type
_entity.pdbx_description
1 polymer ?
#
loop_
_entity_poly.entity_id
_entity_poly.type
_entity_poly.pdbx_seq_one_letter_code
_entity_poly.pdbx_strand_id
1 'polypeptide(L)' 'MKARYFKKLDNNRVWCELCPHNCAINPGKYGICRVRFNDNGKLTLPF' A
#
# COMPACT_ATOMS: atom_id res chain seq x y z
N MET A 1 -2.77 -5.90 19.35
CA MET A 1 -3.21 -4.85 18.38
C MET A 1 -2.39 -5.01 17.11
N LYS A 2 -3.01 -5.27 15.95
CA LYS A 2 -2.25 -5.32 14.68
C LYS A 2 -2.05 -3.90 14.19
N ALA A 3 -0.86 -3.34 14.40
CA ALA A 3 -0.43 -2.12 13.73
C ALA A 3 -0.35 -2.46 12.22
N ARG A 4 -1.39 -2.07 11.47
CA ARG A 4 -1.32 -2.10 10.01
C ARG A 4 -0.38 -0.96 9.64
N TYR A 5 0.82 -1.29 9.20
CA TYR A 5 1.81 -0.34 8.68
C TYR A 5 1.39 0.26 7.32
N PHE A 6 0.09 0.33 7.04
CA PHE A 6 -0.48 0.98 5.89
C PHE A 6 -1.84 1.58 6.26
N LYS A 7 -2.12 2.77 5.77
CA LYS A 7 -3.41 3.44 5.87
C LYS A 7 -4.12 3.36 4.53
N LYS A 8 -5.41 3.06 4.56
CA LYS A 8 -6.26 3.21 3.37
C LYS A 8 -6.68 4.67 3.29
N LEU A 9 -6.61 5.22 2.09
CA LEU A 9 -7.05 6.56 1.73
C LEU A 9 -8.29 6.47 0.85
N ASP A 10 -8.93 7.61 0.62
CA ASP A 10 -10.02 7.75 -0.32
C ASP A 10 -9.60 7.39 -1.76
N ASN A 11 -10.58 6.95 -2.55
CA ASN A 11 -10.40 6.44 -3.92
C ASN A 11 -9.53 5.18 -4.00
N ASN A 12 -9.66 4.26 -3.03
CA ASN A 12 -8.93 2.99 -2.99
C ASN A 12 -7.40 3.15 -3.01
N ARG A 13 -6.88 4.31 -2.59
CA ARG A 13 -5.45 4.55 -2.45
C ARG A 13 -4.94 3.93 -1.15
N VAL A 14 -3.68 3.54 -1.12
CA VAL A 14 -3.04 3.01 0.08
C VAL A 14 -1.78 3.80 0.37
N TRP A 15 -1.70 4.38 1.55
CA TRP A 15 -0.49 4.96 2.10
C TRP A 15 0.28 3.87 2.85
N CYS A 16 1.40 3.43 2.30
CA CYS A 16 2.22 2.38 2.90
C CYS A 16 3.31 3.00 3.78
N GLU A 17 3.20 2.84 5.10
CA GLU A 17 4.17 3.29 6.13
C GLU A 17 5.12 2.14 6.56
N LEU A 18 5.16 1.02 5.82
CA LEU A 18 6.04 -0.13 6.09
C LEU A 18 7.53 0.17 5.88
N CYS A 19 7.84 1.18 5.08
CA CYS A 19 9.20 1.58 4.73
C CYS A 19 9.31 3.10 4.86
N PRO A 20 10.52 3.64 5.10
CA PRO A 20 10.74 5.08 5.26
C PRO A 20 10.30 5.92 4.05
N HIS A 21 10.07 5.29 2.89
CA HIS A 21 9.54 5.94 1.70
C HIS A 21 8.09 6.41 1.81
N ASN A 22 7.30 5.87 2.75
CA ASN A 22 5.91 6.29 2.97
C ASN A 22 5.08 6.42 1.68
N CYS A 23 5.19 5.42 0.79
CA CYS A 23 4.67 5.54 -0.57
C CYS A 23 3.14 5.49 -0.62
N ALA A 24 2.54 6.45 -1.34
CA ALA A 24 1.13 6.43 -1.71
C ALA A 24 0.95 5.62 -3.01
N ILE A 25 0.26 4.49 -2.92
CA ILE A 25 0.05 3.55 -4.01
C ILE A 25 -1.38 3.71 -4.53
N ASN A 26 -1.52 3.98 -5.82
CA ASN A 26 -2.83 4.03 -6.48
C ASN A 26 -3.40 2.61 -6.70
N PRO A 27 -4.73 2.44 -6.73
CA PRO A 27 -5.33 1.14 -7.03
C PRO A 27 -4.83 0.61 -8.37
N GLY A 28 -4.49 -0.67 -8.43
CA GLY A 28 -3.93 -1.31 -9.62
C GLY A 28 -2.45 -0.99 -9.87
N LYS A 29 -1.75 -0.32 -8.95
CA LYS A 29 -0.32 0.00 -9.07
C LYS A 29 0.52 -0.64 -7.99
N TYR A 30 1.81 -0.75 -8.28
CA TYR A 30 2.83 -1.15 -7.33
C TYR A 30 3.43 0.08 -6.63
N GLY A 31 3.81 -0.08 -5.37
CA GLY A 31 4.65 0.90 -4.68
C GLY A 31 6.06 0.95 -5.25
N ILE A 32 6.86 1.93 -4.81
CA ILE A 32 8.25 2.12 -5.26
C ILE A 32 9.12 0.87 -5.04
N CYS A 33 8.84 0.09 -4.01
CA CYS A 33 9.51 -1.18 -3.74
C CYS A 33 9.23 -2.28 -4.78
N ARG A 34 8.23 -2.11 -5.65
CA ARG A 34 7.72 -3.11 -6.62
C ARG A 34 7.19 -4.44 -6.04
N VAL A 35 7.33 -4.67 -4.74
CA VAL A 35 6.78 -5.88 -4.07
C VAL A 35 5.32 -5.70 -3.65
N ARG A 36 4.93 -4.49 -3.25
CA ARG A 36 3.59 -4.20 -2.70
C ARG A 36 2.68 -3.70 -3.82
N PHE A 37 1.60 -4.42 -4.04
CA PHE A 37 0.54 -4.05 -4.96
C PHE A 37 -0.64 -3.49 -4.18
N ASN A 38 -1.26 -2.44 -4.71
CA ASN A 38 -2.53 -1.97 -4.18
C ASN A 38 -3.67 -2.59 -4.98
N ASP A 39 -4.28 -3.63 -4.43
CA ASP A 39 -5.52 -4.22 -4.93
C ASP A 39 -6.72 -3.50 -4.32
N ASN A 40 -7.22 -2.49 -5.03
CA ASN A 40 -8.43 -1.75 -4.67
C ASN A 40 -8.52 -1.34 -3.19
N GLY A 41 -7.45 -0.75 -2.66
CA GLY A 41 -7.36 -0.32 -1.28
C GLY A 41 -6.82 -1.39 -0.33
N LYS A 42 -6.36 -2.54 -0.81
CA LYS A 42 -5.65 -3.54 0.01
C LYS A 42 -4.20 -3.62 -0.44
N LEU A 43 -3.29 -3.51 0.51
CA LEU A 43 -1.89 -3.79 0.28
C LEU A 43 -1.70 -5.31 0.20
N THR A 44 -1.52 -5.83 -0.99
CA THR A 44 -1.20 -7.25 -1.23
C THR A 44 0.26 -7.38 -1.63
N LEU A 45 0.86 -8.51 -1.26
CA LEU A 45 2.15 -8.94 -1.74
C LEU A 45 1.84 -10.10 -2.68
N PRO A 46 1.82 -9.90 -4.01
CA PRO A 46 1.80 -11.02 -4.95
C PRO A 46 3.19 -11.66 -4.88
N PHE A 47 3.35 -12.63 -3.99
CA PHE A 47 4.39 -13.63 -4.08
C PHE A 47 3.80 -14.85 -4.77
#